data_AF-A0A661BSB9-F1
#
_entry.id   AF-A0A661BSB9-F1
#
_cell.length_a   1.000
_cell.length_b   1.000
_cell.length_c   1.000
_cell.angle_alpha   90.00
_cell.angle_beta   90.00
_cell.angle_gamma   90.00
#
_symmetry.space_group_name_H-M   'P 1'
#
loop_
_entity.id
_entity.type
_entity.pdbx_description
1 polymer ?
#
loop_
_entity_poly.entity_id
_entity_poly.type
_entity_poly.pdbx_seq_one_letter_code
_entity_poly.pdbx_strand_id
1 'polypeptide(L)' 'MNDLKDYAPFDKWIAKDDLIVGVTYFCKGRNFTEGVWNGERFEYMREKWGATYPAVEDHWDEGAPYGTVKPFKQI' A
#
# COMPACT_ATOMS: atom_id res chain seq x y z
N MET A 1 22.97 12.32 -15.81
CA MET A 1 22.44 10.94 -15.73
C MET A 1 20.93 11.03 -15.77
N ASN A 2 20.37 10.61 -16.90
CA ASN A 2 19.05 10.00 -17.09
C ASN A 2 18.54 9.26 -15.83
N ASP A 3 17.25 9.20 -15.47
CA ASP A 3 16.03 9.28 -16.26
C ASP A 3 14.85 9.86 -15.45
N LEU A 4 14.04 10.65 -16.16
CA LEU A 4 12.58 10.80 -16.10
C LEU A 4 11.87 10.16 -14.88
N LYS A 5 11.61 10.96 -13.84
CA LYS A 5 10.47 10.74 -12.93
C LYS A 5 9.19 11.29 -13.59
N ASP A 6 8.87 10.79 -14.77
CA ASP A 6 7.62 11.07 -15.49
C ASP A 6 6.50 10.16 -14.96
N TYR A 7 5.96 10.50 -13.79
CA TYR A 7 4.74 9.88 -13.28
C TYR A 7 3.76 10.94 -12.76
N ALA A 8 3.06 11.61 -13.67
CA ALA A 8 1.77 12.24 -13.38
C ALA A 8 0.69 11.55 -14.24
N PRO A 9 -0.50 11.18 -13.70
CA PRO A 9 -1.34 12.04 -12.85
C PRO A 9 -1.95 11.28 -11.64
N PHE A 10 -1.21 11.15 -10.53
CA PHE A 10 -1.78 10.68 -9.24
C PHE A 10 -1.16 11.49 -8.08
N ASP A 11 -1.51 12.77 -7.99
CA ASP A 11 -1.01 13.70 -6.95
C ASP A 11 -1.40 13.36 -5.49
N LYS A 12 -1.42 12.08 -5.05
CA LYS A 12 -1.31 11.69 -3.63
C LYS A 12 -1.34 10.19 -3.45
N TRP A 13 -0.26 9.49 -3.82
CA TRP A 13 0.08 8.32 -3.01
C TRP A 13 0.80 8.84 -1.76
N ILE A 14 0.46 8.31 -0.59
CA ILE A 14 1.05 8.73 0.69
C ILE A 14 2.37 8.00 0.85
N ALA A 15 3.50 8.70 0.85
CA ALA A 15 4.82 8.07 0.95
C ALA A 15 4.94 7.25 2.24
N LYS A 16 5.82 6.24 2.24
CA LYS A 16 5.95 5.33 3.39
C LYS A 16 6.19 6.08 4.71
N ASP A 17 7.08 7.07 4.66
CA ASP A 17 7.49 7.87 5.82
C ASP A 17 6.38 8.80 6.35
N ASP A 18 5.32 9.02 5.56
CA ASP A 18 4.14 9.82 5.95
C ASP A 18 3.02 8.95 6.57
N LEU A 19 3.18 7.63 6.62
CA LEU A 19 2.20 6.72 7.19
C LEU A 19 2.29 6.65 8.72
N ILE A 20 1.13 6.61 9.36
CA ILE A 20 0.99 6.55 10.82
C ILE A 20 0.66 5.11 11.23
N VAL A 21 1.44 4.57 12.18
CA VAL A 21 1.23 3.22 12.71
C VAL A 21 -0.16 3.09 13.34
N GLY A 22 -0.86 2.01 13.02
CA GLY A 22 -2.20 1.70 13.50
C GLY A 22 -3.33 2.42 12.74
N VAL A 23 -3.01 3.26 11.75
CA VAL A 23 -4.02 3.96 10.94
C VAL A 23 -4.40 3.13 9.72
N THR A 24 -5.70 3.14 9.40
CA THR A 24 -6.25 2.51 8.20
C THR A 24 -6.23 3.49 7.03
N TYR A 25 -5.81 2.99 5.88
CA TYR A 25 -5.77 3.73 4.62
C TYR A 25 -6.55 3.00 3.54
N PHE A 26 -7.18 3.78 2.66
CA PHE A 26 -7.54 3.31 1.34
C PHE A 26 -6.28 3.10 0.50
N CYS A 27 -6.18 1.92 -0.09
CA CYS A 27 -5.02 1.43 -0.81
C CYS A 27 -5.41 0.93 -2.20
N LYS A 28 -4.54 1.17 -3.18
CA LYS A 28 -4.50 0.40 -4.41
C LYS A 28 -3.59 -0.79 -4.19
N GLY A 29 -4.13 -1.88 -3.64
CA GLY A 29 -3.47 -3.16 -3.45
C GLY A 29 -3.89 -4.19 -4.49
N ARG A 30 -3.18 -5.33 -4.57
CA ARG A 30 -3.56 -6.41 -5.51
C ARG A 30 -4.80 -7.16 -5.04
N ASN A 31 -4.93 -7.34 -3.72
CA ASN A 31 -5.96 -8.19 -3.12
C ASN A 31 -6.88 -7.45 -2.16
N PHE A 32 -6.70 -6.13 -2.00
CA PHE A 32 -7.40 -5.36 -0.98
C PHE A 32 -7.50 -3.88 -1.35
N THR A 33 -8.47 -3.21 -0.73
CA THR A 33 -8.73 -1.77 -0.88
C THR A 33 -8.51 -0.98 0.41
N GLU A 34 -8.44 -1.65 1.56
CA GLU A 34 -8.25 -1.05 2.88
C GLU A 34 -7.24 -1.86 3.69
N GLY A 35 -6.24 -1.18 4.25
CA GLY A 35 -5.23 -1.83 5.09
C GLY A 35 -4.72 -0.93 6.20
N VAL A 36 -4.30 -1.56 7.29
CA VAL A 36 -3.72 -0.89 8.46
C VAL A 36 -2.21 -0.85 8.31
N TRP A 37 -1.59 0.32 8.45
CA TRP A 37 -0.13 0.41 8.45
C TRP A 37 0.42 -0.02 9.81
N ASN A 38 1.29 -1.03 9.85
CA ASN A 38 1.88 -1.53 11.11
C ASN A 38 3.28 -0.96 11.40
N GLY A 39 3.79 -0.05 10.54
CA GLY A 39 5.16 0.49 10.62
C GLY A 39 6.12 -0.14 9.60
N GLU A 40 5.78 -1.30 9.07
CA GLU A 40 6.58 -2.01 8.06
C GLU A 40 5.76 -2.39 6.81
N ARG A 41 4.52 -2.87 7.00
CA ARG A 41 3.63 -3.39 5.97
C ARG A 41 2.18 -2.98 6.20
N PHE A 42 1.35 -3.15 5.17
CA PHE A 42 -0.10 -3.06 5.29
C PHE A 42 -0.69 -4.39 5.70
N GLU A 43 -1.38 -4.41 6.83
CA GLU A 43 -2.18 -5.54 7.31
C GLU A 43 -3.60 -5.44 6.79
N TYR A 44 -4.14 -6.53 6.26
CA TYR A 44 -5.51 -6.60 5.74
C TYR A 44 -6.06 -8.02 5.77
N MET A 45 -7.38 -8.15 5.61
CA MET A 45 -8.04 -9.45 5.46
C MET A 45 -8.20 -9.77 3.98
N ARG A 46 -7.51 -10.82 3.51
CA ARG A 46 -7.59 -11.27 2.13
C ARG A 46 -8.73 -12.27 1.96
N GLU A 47 -9.56 -12.07 0.94
CA GLU A 47 -10.48 -13.09 0.47
C GLU A 47 -9.83 -13.95 -0.63
N LYS A 48 -9.91 -15.27 -0.49
CA LYS A 48 -9.50 -16.22 -1.53
C LYS A 48 -10.28 -17.52 -1.36
N TRP A 49 -10.85 -18.04 -2.45
CA TRP A 49 -11.59 -19.30 -2.46
C TRP A 49 -12.74 -19.36 -1.42
N GLY A 50 -13.43 -18.24 -1.20
CA GLY A 50 -14.53 -18.16 -0.21
C GLY A 50 -14.08 -18.17 1.25
N ALA A 51 -12.77 -18.09 1.52
CA ALA A 51 -12.22 -17.97 2.86
C ALA A 51 -11.51 -16.64 3.04
N THR A 52 -11.48 -16.16 4.29
CA THR A 52 -10.80 -14.93 4.67
C THR A 52 -9.65 -15.24 5.62
N TYR A 53 -8.48 -14.65 5.39
CA TYR A 53 -7.30 -14.82 6.25
C TYR A 53 -6.52 -13.51 6.37
N PRO A 54 -5.81 -13.30 7.49
CA PRO A 54 -4.91 -12.17 7.64
C PRO A 54 -3.75 -12.28 6.64
N ALA A 55 -3.40 -11.16 6.02
CA ALA A 55 -2.32 -11.04 5.07
C ALA A 55 -1.59 -9.69 5.25
N VAL A 56 -0.39 -9.60 4.68
CA VAL A 56 0.41 -8.38 4.62
C VAL A 56 0.92 -8.12 3.20
N GLU A 57 1.06 -6.85 2.83
CA GLU A 57 1.74 -6.44 1.58
C GLU A 57 2.61 -5.20 1.82
N ASP A 58 3.73 -5.10 1.10
CA ASP A 58 4.73 -4.04 1.23
C ASP A 58 4.32 -2.74 0.51
N HIS A 59 4.76 -1.62 1.07
CA HIS A 59 4.62 -0.30 0.46
C HIS A 59 5.36 -0.22 -0.89
N TRP A 60 4.82 0.50 -1.87
CA TRP A 60 5.47 0.60 -3.20
C TRP A 60 6.90 1.17 -3.16
N ASP A 61 7.22 1.99 -2.15
CA ASP A 61 8.56 2.57 -1.95
C ASP A 61 9.64 1.51 -1.65
N GLU A 62 9.27 0.30 -1.21
CA GLU A 62 10.22 -0.82 -1.06
C GLU A 62 10.77 -1.30 -2.42
N GLY A 63 10.16 -0.86 -3.52
CA GLY A 63 10.59 -1.20 -4.87
C GLY A 63 10.20 -2.61 -5.31
N ALA A 64 10.45 -2.89 -6.58
CA ALA A 64 10.20 -4.21 -7.15
C ALA A 64 11.18 -5.26 -6.56
N PRO A 65 10.74 -6.51 -6.35
CA PRO A 65 9.44 -7.10 -6.67
C PRO A 65 8.38 -7.00 -5.54
N TYR A 66 8.73 -6.41 -4.39
CA TYR A 66 7.97 -6.58 -3.16
C TYR A 66 6.91 -5.49 -2.94
N GLY A 67 7.25 -4.23 -3.26
CA GLY A 67 6.36 -3.09 -3.09
C GLY A 67 5.26 -3.01 -4.15
N THR A 68 4.02 -3.31 -3.77
CA THR A 68 2.86 -3.22 -4.68
C THR A 68 1.73 -2.34 -4.19
N VAL A 69 1.71 -1.99 -2.90
CA VAL A 69 0.60 -1.25 -2.29
C VAL A 69 0.81 0.24 -2.44
N LYS A 70 -0.23 0.95 -2.90
CA LYS A 70 -0.24 2.42 -2.97
C LYS A 70 -1.38 3.03 -2.14
N PRO A 71 -1.16 3.42 -0.87
CA PRO A 71 -2.12 4.19 -0.08
C PRO A 71 -2.36 5.59 -0.65
N PHE A 72 -3.60 6.09 -0.59
CA PHE A 72 -3.95 7.42 -1.11
C PHE A 72 -4.86 8.26 -0.22
N LYS A 73 -5.47 7.67 0.81
CA LYS A 73 -6.38 8.39 1.72
C LYS A 73 -6.48 7.68 3.06
N GLN A 74 -6.34 8.42 4.15
CA GLN A 74 -6.66 7.95 5.50
C GLN A 74 -8.19 7.86 5.70
N ILE A 75 -8.64 6.85 6.43
CA ILE A 75 -10.05 6.67 6.83
C ILE A 75 -10.36 7.49 8.09
#